data_AF-A0A937PZK9-F1
#
_entry.id   AF-A0A937PZK9-F1
#
_cell.length_a   1.000
_cell.length_b   1.000
_cell.length_c   1.000
_cell.angle_alpha   90.00
_cell.angle_beta   90.00
_cell.angle_gamma   90.00
#
_symmetry.space_group_name_H-M   'P 1'
#
loop_
_entity.id
_entity.type
_entity.pdbx_description
1 polymer ?
#
loop_
_entity_poly.entity_id
_entity_poly.type
_entity_poly.pdbx_seq_one_letter_code
_entity_poly.pdbx_strand_id
1 'polypeptide(L)'
;MSVNAEKEITKLWRNLHAAQTEICRTFYRWREVAIEVAGPGMKPIDIALMAAEMMGKDIGKGLLPRLNWLKGEETFLTMLGGALAGIWVTEGGIAMAEKGENPGEVFVRCTRCPWPTAAREFGVPMEEVALTRERLFQAILEDVSVFFNVNLKIEMMKAIPRGEGEYLLRLYKEN
;
A
#
# COMPACT_ATOMS: atom_id res chain seq x y z
N MET A 1 1.57 39.28 -18.11
CA MET A 1 2.47 38.92 -16.99
C MET A 1 3.08 37.56 -17.30
N SER A 2 4.41 37.42 -17.24
CA SER A 2 5.07 36.13 -17.42
C SER A 2 4.80 35.21 -16.22
N VAL A 3 4.51 33.93 -16.49
CA VAL A 3 4.35 32.92 -15.44
C VAL A 3 5.69 32.70 -14.74
N ASN A 4 5.72 32.78 -13.41
CA ASN A 4 6.87 32.37 -12.63
C ASN A 4 6.77 30.86 -12.37
N ALA A 5 7.47 30.08 -13.21
CA ALA A 5 7.42 28.62 -13.17
C ALA A 5 7.87 28.04 -11.81
N GLU A 6 8.94 28.58 -11.21
CA GLU A 6 9.47 28.11 -9.93
C GLU A 6 8.46 28.28 -8.79
N LYS A 7 7.79 29.44 -8.76
CA LYS A 7 6.73 29.71 -7.79
C LYS A 7 5.57 28.74 -7.92
N GLU A 8 5.12 28.46 -9.15
CA GLU A 8 4.01 27.53 -9.39
C GLU A 8 4.39 26.08 -9.08
N ILE A 9 5.61 25.63 -9.45
CA ILE A 9 6.13 24.31 -9.08
C ILE A 9 6.18 24.16 -7.56
N THR A 10 6.73 25.14 -6.85
CA THR A 10 6.83 25.11 -5.39
C THR A 10 5.46 25.09 -4.70
N LYS A 11 4.46 25.74 -5.29
CA LYS A 11 3.08 25.73 -4.81
C LYS A 11 2.44 24.34 -5.02
N LEU A 12 2.57 23.76 -6.21
CA LEU A 12 2.04 22.42 -6.51
C LEU A 12 2.67 21.35 -5.62
N TRP A 13 4.00 21.43 -5.43
CA TRP A 13 4.73 20.52 -4.55
C TRP A 13 4.20 20.59 -3.11
N ARG A 14 4.03 21.79 -2.55
CA ARG A 14 3.43 21.96 -1.21
C ARG A 14 2.02 21.41 -1.11
N ASN A 15 1.18 21.67 -2.11
CA ASN A 15 -0.20 21.16 -2.14
C ASN A 15 -0.25 19.63 -2.20
N LEU A 16 0.65 19.00 -2.97
CA LEU A 16 0.78 17.55 -3.03
C LEU A 16 1.11 16.96 -1.66
N HIS A 17 2.13 17.48 -0.96
CA HIS A 17 2.51 16.98 0.37
C HIS A 17 1.40 17.19 1.41
N ALA A 18 0.68 18.30 1.32
CA ALA A 18 -0.49 18.55 2.17
C ALA A 18 -1.60 17.50 1.93
N ALA A 19 -1.90 17.20 0.66
CA ALA A 19 -2.88 16.17 0.30
C ALA A 19 -2.44 14.77 0.78
N GLN A 20 -1.16 14.42 0.59
CA GLN A 20 -0.58 13.14 1.07
C GLN A 20 -0.71 12.97 2.59
N THR A 21 -0.46 14.05 3.34
CA THR A 21 -0.64 14.07 4.79
C THR A 21 -2.11 13.83 5.17
N GLU A 22 -3.03 14.52 4.53
CA GLU A 22 -4.45 14.40 4.84
C GLU A 22 -5.07 13.07 4.40
N ILE A 23 -4.54 12.38 3.38
CA ILE A 23 -4.96 11.02 3.00
C ILE A 23 -4.82 10.07 4.20
N CYS A 24 -3.64 10.03 4.84
CA CYS A 24 -3.38 9.12 5.95
C CYS A 24 -4.24 9.48 7.19
N ARG A 25 -4.36 10.77 7.50
CA ARG A 25 -5.19 11.24 8.63
C ARG A 25 -6.67 10.96 8.41
N THR A 26 -7.16 11.14 7.19
CA THR A 26 -8.56 10.89 6.85
C THR A 26 -8.92 9.42 7.06
N PHE A 27 -8.03 8.49 6.73
CA PHE A 27 -8.24 7.06 7.06
C PHE A 27 -8.43 6.85 8.56
N TYR A 28 -7.54 7.40 9.40
CA TYR A 28 -7.64 7.20 10.86
C TYR A 28 -8.85 7.90 11.48
N ARG A 29 -9.25 9.08 10.99
CA ARG A 29 -10.52 9.72 11.41
C ARG A 29 -11.72 8.83 11.08
N TRP A 30 -11.77 8.25 9.88
CA TRP A 30 -12.85 7.32 9.51
C TRP A 30 -12.81 6.01 10.31
N ARG A 31 -11.62 5.53 10.66
CA ARG A 31 -11.46 4.40 11.55
C ARG A 31 -12.04 4.68 12.94
N GLU A 32 -11.80 5.85 13.53
CA GLU A 32 -12.40 6.24 14.81
C GLU A 32 -13.94 6.25 14.73
N VAL A 33 -14.49 6.86 13.68
CA VAL A 33 -15.94 6.83 13.42
C VAL A 33 -16.46 5.40 13.31
N ALA A 34 -15.76 4.53 12.56
CA ALA A 34 -16.14 3.14 12.38
C ALA A 34 -16.13 2.36 13.69
N ILE A 35 -15.16 2.62 14.57
CA ILE A 35 -15.09 2.00 15.91
C ILE A 35 -16.29 2.40 16.76
N GLU A 36 -16.65 3.67 16.78
CA GLU A 36 -17.80 4.14 17.57
C GLU A 36 -19.14 3.61 17.04
N VAL A 37 -19.25 3.42 15.72
CA VAL A 37 -20.47 2.86 15.10
C VAL A 37 -20.58 1.35 15.30
N ALA A 38 -19.45 0.62 15.33
CA ALA A 38 -19.44 -0.84 15.37
C ALA A 38 -19.89 -1.44 16.72
N GLY A 39 -19.90 -0.64 17.79
CA GLY A 39 -20.41 -1.01 19.10
C GLY A 39 -19.38 -1.72 20.02
N PRO A 40 -19.74 -1.95 21.30
CA PRO A 40 -18.79 -2.25 22.39
C PRO A 40 -18.11 -3.62 22.33
N GLY A 41 -18.46 -4.50 21.38
CA GLY A 41 -17.85 -5.83 21.23
C GLY A 41 -16.77 -5.91 20.15
N MET A 42 -16.61 -4.87 19.34
CA MET A 42 -15.71 -4.89 18.19
C MET A 42 -14.32 -4.41 18.55
N LYS A 43 -13.30 -5.19 18.16
CA LYS A 43 -11.92 -4.79 18.36
C LYS A 43 -11.49 -3.83 17.24
N PRO A 44 -10.80 -2.73 17.56
CA PRO A 44 -10.32 -1.78 16.55
C PRO A 44 -9.50 -2.42 15.42
N ILE A 45 -8.67 -3.42 15.73
CA ILE A 45 -7.86 -4.15 14.74
C ILE A 45 -8.71 -4.91 13.72
N ASP A 46 -9.84 -5.51 14.14
CA ASP A 46 -10.71 -6.28 13.24
C ASP A 46 -11.36 -5.34 12.22
N ILE A 47 -11.76 -4.14 12.66
CA ILE A 47 -12.29 -3.08 11.80
C ILE A 47 -11.22 -2.60 10.82
N ALA A 48 -9.99 -2.37 11.29
CA ALA A 48 -8.90 -1.90 10.46
C ALA A 48 -8.49 -2.93 9.40
N LEU A 49 -8.44 -4.22 9.77
CA LEU A 49 -8.16 -5.33 8.84
C LEU A 49 -9.27 -5.48 7.79
N MET A 50 -10.54 -5.34 8.20
CA MET A 50 -11.67 -5.34 7.27
C MET A 50 -11.58 -4.16 6.29
N ALA A 51 -11.26 -2.96 6.77
CA ALA A 51 -11.06 -1.79 5.91
C ALA A 51 -9.91 -2.02 4.91
N ALA A 52 -8.78 -2.55 5.38
CA ALA A 52 -7.63 -2.89 4.55
C ALA A 52 -7.98 -3.91 3.46
N GLU A 53 -8.74 -4.95 3.80
CA GLU A 53 -9.24 -5.95 2.84
C GLU A 53 -10.14 -5.33 1.77
N MET A 54 -11.14 -4.53 2.18
CA MET A 54 -12.07 -3.90 1.26
C MET A 54 -11.36 -2.93 0.32
N MET A 55 -10.45 -2.12 0.85
CA MET A 55 -9.61 -1.22 0.05
C MET A 55 -8.72 -2.01 -0.91
N GLY A 56 -8.09 -3.09 -0.44
CA GLY A 56 -7.24 -3.94 -1.27
C GLY A 56 -7.99 -4.53 -2.46
N LYS A 57 -9.21 -5.04 -2.24
CA LYS A 57 -10.08 -5.56 -3.33
C LYS A 57 -10.43 -4.47 -4.35
N ASP A 58 -10.77 -3.27 -3.89
CA ASP A 58 -11.07 -2.15 -4.79
C ASP A 58 -9.84 -1.73 -5.62
N ILE A 59 -8.68 -1.60 -4.98
CA ILE A 59 -7.43 -1.28 -5.66
C ILE A 59 -7.06 -2.37 -6.67
N GLY A 60 -7.18 -3.64 -6.30
CA GLY A 60 -6.88 -4.79 -7.16
C GLY A 60 -7.65 -4.75 -8.46
N LYS A 61 -8.96 -4.46 -8.42
CA LYS A 61 -9.80 -4.27 -9.61
C LYS A 61 -9.29 -3.14 -10.49
N GLY A 62 -8.87 -2.02 -9.89
CA GLY A 62 -8.29 -0.89 -10.61
C GLY A 62 -6.94 -1.19 -11.31
N LEU A 63 -6.21 -2.22 -10.86
CA LEU A 63 -4.95 -2.63 -11.45
C LEU A 63 -5.13 -3.55 -12.67
N LEU A 64 -6.22 -4.33 -12.75
CA LEU A 64 -6.42 -5.35 -13.80
C LEU A 64 -6.17 -4.82 -15.23
N PRO A 65 -6.70 -3.65 -15.64
CA PRO A 65 -6.51 -3.15 -17.01
C PRO A 65 -5.06 -2.74 -17.33
N ARG A 66 -4.23 -2.57 -16.30
CA ARG A 66 -2.84 -2.13 -16.41
C ARG A 66 -1.85 -3.29 -16.39
N LEU A 67 -2.28 -4.49 -16.03
CA LEU A 67 -1.46 -5.69 -15.96
C LEU A 67 -1.59 -6.51 -17.25
N ASN A 68 -0.51 -7.18 -17.66
CA ASN A 68 -0.53 -7.98 -18.89
C ASN A 68 0.37 -9.22 -18.75
N TRP A 69 -0.27 -10.38 -18.56
CA TRP A 69 0.40 -11.67 -18.46
C TRP A 69 1.10 -12.11 -19.77
N LEU A 70 0.60 -11.68 -20.94
CA LEU A 70 1.18 -12.05 -22.24
C LEU A 70 2.59 -11.48 -22.46
N LYS A 71 3.02 -10.51 -21.64
CA LYS A 71 4.39 -9.98 -21.64
C LYS A 71 5.39 -10.86 -20.88
N GLY A 72 4.95 -12.03 -20.41
CA GLY A 72 5.75 -12.96 -19.63
C GLY A 72 5.68 -12.69 -18.14
N GLU A 73 5.93 -13.76 -17.36
CA GLU A 73 5.82 -13.78 -15.89
C GLU A 73 6.68 -12.71 -15.22
N GLU A 74 7.95 -12.58 -15.60
CA GLU A 74 8.87 -11.60 -15.03
C GLU A 74 8.39 -10.15 -15.23
N THR A 75 7.95 -9.83 -16.45
CA THR A 75 7.40 -8.50 -16.77
C THR A 75 6.13 -8.23 -15.99
N PHE A 76 5.25 -9.23 -15.92
CA PHE A 76 4.00 -9.13 -15.17
C PHE A 76 4.26 -8.85 -13.67
N LEU A 77 5.14 -9.62 -13.03
CA LEU A 77 5.46 -9.44 -11.61
C LEU A 77 6.16 -8.11 -11.36
N THR A 78 7.02 -7.66 -12.27
CA THR A 78 7.67 -6.34 -12.17
C THR A 78 6.64 -5.21 -12.26
N MET A 79 5.67 -5.32 -13.18
CA MET A 79 4.58 -4.34 -13.30
C MET A 79 3.68 -4.32 -12.07
N LEU A 80 3.33 -5.50 -11.54
CA LEU A 80 2.51 -5.63 -10.35
C LEU A 80 3.25 -5.08 -9.12
N GLY A 81 4.50 -5.49 -8.88
CA GLY A 81 5.32 -4.97 -7.80
C GLY A 81 5.51 -3.44 -7.89
N GLY A 82 5.73 -2.91 -9.10
CA GLY A 82 5.80 -1.48 -9.33
C GLY A 82 4.48 -0.75 -9.01
N ALA A 83 3.34 -1.35 -9.33
CA ALA A 83 2.03 -0.82 -8.97
C ALA A 83 1.81 -0.82 -7.44
N LEU A 84 2.21 -1.89 -6.75
CA LEU A 84 2.16 -1.95 -5.28
C LEU A 84 3.06 -0.90 -4.62
N ALA A 85 4.29 -0.72 -5.11
CA ALA A 85 5.16 0.38 -4.68
C ALA A 85 4.53 1.76 -4.95
N GLY A 86 3.86 1.91 -6.10
CA GLY A 86 3.16 3.13 -6.50
C GLY A 86 2.06 3.58 -5.53
N ILE A 87 1.45 2.64 -4.77
CA ILE A 87 0.49 2.97 -3.71
C ILE A 87 1.17 3.82 -2.63
N TRP A 88 2.34 3.37 -2.14
CA TRP A 88 3.11 4.16 -1.17
C TRP A 88 3.57 5.49 -1.72
N VAL A 89 4.04 5.53 -2.97
CA VAL A 89 4.48 6.79 -3.61
C VAL A 89 3.33 7.80 -3.66
N THR A 90 2.12 7.33 -3.99
CA THR A 90 0.92 8.17 -4.01
C THR A 90 0.62 8.74 -2.62
N GLU A 91 0.81 7.94 -1.57
CA GLU A 91 0.59 8.33 -0.18
C GLU A 91 1.70 9.23 0.40
N GLY A 92 2.80 9.47 -0.33
CA GLY A 92 3.94 10.28 0.11
C GLY A 92 5.12 9.49 0.68
N GLY A 93 5.12 8.16 0.48
CA GLY A 93 6.23 7.28 0.79
C GLY A 93 7.33 7.26 -0.29
N ILE A 94 8.45 6.63 0.06
CA ILE A 94 9.54 6.32 -0.89
C ILE A 94 9.58 4.80 -1.04
N ALA A 95 9.10 4.32 -2.18
CA ALA A 95 8.98 2.90 -2.44
C ALA A 95 9.38 2.55 -3.88
N MET A 96 9.86 1.32 -4.06
CA MET A 96 10.24 0.77 -5.35
C MET A 96 10.05 -0.74 -5.38
N ALA A 97 10.08 -1.30 -6.58
CA ALA A 97 10.09 -2.74 -6.79
C ALA A 97 11.40 -3.16 -7.44
N GLU A 98 12.04 -4.19 -6.88
CA GLU A 98 13.31 -4.73 -7.32
C GLU A 98 13.10 -6.19 -7.74
N LYS A 99 13.71 -6.61 -8.84
CA LYS A 99 13.67 -8.02 -9.24
C LYS A 99 14.39 -8.87 -8.20
N GLY A 100 13.86 -10.05 -7.88
CA GLY A 100 14.63 -11.03 -7.12
C GLY A 100 15.60 -11.81 -8.02
N GLU A 101 16.19 -12.86 -7.44
CA GLU A 101 17.13 -13.71 -8.18
C GLU A 101 16.39 -14.61 -9.20
N ASN A 102 15.14 -14.95 -8.90
CA ASN A 102 14.30 -15.77 -9.77
C ASN A 102 13.28 -14.94 -10.57
N PRO A 103 12.95 -15.34 -11.82
CA PRO A 103 11.93 -14.64 -12.62
C PRO A 103 10.52 -14.62 -12.01
N GLY A 104 10.24 -15.53 -11.08
CA GLY A 104 8.95 -15.69 -10.39
C GLY A 104 8.82 -14.87 -9.11
N GLU A 105 9.73 -13.93 -8.83
CA GLU A 105 9.69 -13.11 -7.62
C GLU A 105 10.15 -11.67 -7.83
N VAL A 106 9.55 -10.76 -7.05
CA VAL A 106 9.86 -9.33 -6.99
C VAL A 106 9.80 -8.88 -5.54
N PHE A 107 10.76 -8.07 -5.12
CA PHE A 107 10.77 -7.45 -3.81
C PHE A 107 10.19 -6.04 -3.88
N VAL A 108 9.15 -5.76 -3.10
CA VAL A 108 8.57 -4.44 -2.95
C VAL A 108 9.11 -3.81 -1.67
N ARG A 109 9.79 -2.68 -1.79
CA ARG A 109 10.48 -2.01 -0.69
C ARG A 109 9.93 -0.63 -0.46
N CYS A 110 9.79 -0.24 0.80
CA CYS A 110 9.43 1.12 1.20
C CYS A 110 10.34 1.58 2.33
N THR A 111 11.24 2.53 2.05
CA THR A 111 12.23 3.05 3.00
C THR A 111 11.70 4.26 3.78
N ARG A 112 10.59 4.84 3.34
CA ARG A 112 9.87 5.88 4.06
C ARG A 112 8.37 5.67 3.91
N CYS A 113 7.70 5.34 5.00
CA CYS A 113 6.25 5.17 5.03
C CYS A 113 5.62 6.29 5.88
N PRO A 114 4.58 6.99 5.39
CA PRO A 114 3.92 8.06 6.14
C PRO A 114 2.94 7.54 7.21
N TRP A 115 2.44 6.32 7.06
CA TRP A 115 1.40 5.74 7.91
C TRP A 115 1.77 5.63 9.39
N PRO A 116 2.98 5.18 9.80
CA PRO A 116 3.35 5.12 11.21
C PRO A 116 3.28 6.48 11.92
N THR A 117 3.61 7.56 11.22
CA THR A 117 3.52 8.92 11.77
C THR A 117 2.06 9.29 12.01
N ALA A 118 1.19 9.10 11.02
CA ALA A 118 -0.24 9.36 11.17
C ALA A 118 -0.85 8.48 12.27
N ALA A 119 -0.55 7.19 12.30
CA ALA A 119 -1.04 6.26 13.32
C ALA A 119 -0.74 6.72 14.76
N ARG A 120 0.46 7.27 14.99
CA ARG A 120 0.86 7.81 16.30
C ARG A 120 0.01 9.01 16.73
N GLU A 121 -0.36 9.89 15.79
CA GLU A 121 -1.24 11.04 16.09
C GLU A 121 -2.61 10.60 16.62
N PHE A 122 -3.07 9.41 16.24
CA PHE A 122 -4.36 8.83 16.63
C PHE A 122 -4.23 7.70 17.68
N GLY A 123 -3.06 7.52 18.29
CA GLY A 123 -2.85 6.50 19.32
C GLY A 123 -3.00 5.05 18.83
N VAL A 124 -2.85 4.80 17.53
CA VAL A 124 -3.01 3.47 16.93
C VAL A 124 -1.75 2.61 17.15
N PRO A 125 -1.88 1.34 17.57
CA PRO A 125 -0.74 0.45 17.72
C PRO A 125 0.04 0.24 16.42
N MET A 126 1.37 0.23 16.49
CA MET A 126 2.22 0.02 15.32
C MET A 126 2.00 -1.34 14.64
N GLU A 127 1.64 -2.37 15.42
CA GLU A 127 1.34 -3.69 14.86
C GLU A 127 0.11 -3.66 13.96
N GLU A 128 -0.90 -2.85 14.28
CA GLU A 128 -2.05 -2.66 13.38
C GLU A 128 -1.61 -2.06 12.04
N VAL A 129 -0.67 -1.12 12.03
CA VAL A 129 -0.13 -0.51 10.81
C VAL A 129 0.59 -1.54 9.94
N ALA A 130 1.32 -2.47 10.55
CA ALA A 130 1.99 -3.56 9.83
C ALA A 130 0.95 -4.53 9.24
N LEU A 131 0.05 -5.05 10.07
CA LEU A 131 -0.93 -6.07 9.67
C LEU A 131 -1.92 -5.55 8.62
N THR A 132 -2.40 -4.32 8.75
CA THR A 132 -3.32 -3.72 7.77
C THR A 132 -2.64 -3.52 6.41
N ARG A 133 -1.35 -3.13 6.40
CA ARG A 133 -0.60 -3.02 5.14
C ARG A 133 -0.40 -4.38 4.47
N GLU A 134 -0.07 -5.41 5.25
CA GLU A 134 0.06 -6.78 4.76
C GLU A 134 -1.27 -7.27 4.19
N ARG A 135 -2.36 -7.15 4.97
CA ARG A 135 -3.71 -7.58 4.54
C ARG A 135 -4.17 -6.86 3.29
N LEU A 136 -3.92 -5.55 3.16
CA LEU A 136 -4.27 -4.78 1.98
C LEU A 136 -3.60 -5.33 0.72
N PHE A 137 -2.30 -5.62 0.78
CA PHE A 137 -1.60 -6.18 -0.38
C PHE A 137 -2.01 -7.63 -0.67
N GLN A 138 -2.25 -8.45 0.35
CA GLN A 138 -2.80 -9.79 0.15
C GLN A 138 -4.18 -9.73 -0.54
N ALA A 139 -5.06 -8.81 -0.12
CA ALA A 139 -6.38 -8.63 -0.71
C ALA A 139 -6.33 -8.14 -2.17
N ILE A 140 -5.34 -7.30 -2.53
CA ILE A 140 -5.11 -6.93 -3.94
C ILE A 140 -4.83 -8.18 -4.79
N LEU A 141 -4.02 -9.11 -4.26
CA LEU A 141 -3.63 -10.30 -5.01
C LEU A 141 -4.77 -11.29 -5.21
N GLU A 142 -5.77 -11.34 -4.32
CA GLU A 142 -6.94 -12.22 -4.48
C GLU A 142 -7.61 -12.05 -5.86
N ASP A 143 -7.97 -10.82 -6.22
CA ASP A 143 -8.64 -10.53 -7.50
C ASP A 143 -7.69 -10.66 -8.70
N VAL A 144 -6.41 -10.25 -8.54
CA VAL A 144 -5.40 -10.37 -9.60
C VAL A 144 -5.13 -11.83 -9.94
N SER A 145 -5.01 -12.68 -8.91
CA SER A 145 -4.80 -14.12 -9.07
C SER A 145 -5.94 -14.81 -9.78
N VAL A 146 -7.19 -14.50 -9.39
CA VAL A 146 -8.38 -15.04 -10.05
C VAL A 146 -8.46 -14.60 -11.51
N PHE A 147 -8.22 -13.31 -11.80
CA PHE A 147 -8.36 -12.77 -13.14
C PHE A 147 -7.34 -13.36 -14.13
N PHE A 148 -6.07 -13.46 -13.73
CA PHE A 148 -5.01 -14.01 -14.58
C PHE A 148 -4.87 -15.52 -14.48
N ASN A 149 -5.60 -16.18 -13.58
CA ASN A 149 -5.48 -17.60 -13.25
C ASN A 149 -4.04 -17.98 -12.87
N VAL A 150 -3.45 -17.19 -11.98
CA VAL A 150 -2.08 -17.37 -11.48
C VAL A 150 -2.09 -17.24 -9.96
N ASN A 151 -1.58 -18.23 -9.23
CA ASN A 151 -1.51 -18.19 -7.78
C ASN A 151 -0.38 -17.24 -7.33
N LEU A 152 -0.72 -16.07 -6.82
CA LEU A 152 0.23 -15.05 -6.39
C LEU A 152 0.17 -14.91 -4.87
N LYS A 153 1.35 -14.75 -4.25
CA LYS A 153 1.48 -14.50 -2.83
C LYS A 153 2.35 -13.28 -2.58
N ILE A 154 2.08 -12.61 -1.46
CA ILE A 154 2.93 -11.57 -0.92
C ILE A 154 3.13 -11.79 0.58
N GLU A 155 4.38 -11.72 1.00
CA GLU A 155 4.78 -11.92 2.39
C GLU A 155 5.56 -10.71 2.89
N MET A 156 5.19 -10.20 4.06
CA MET A 156 5.93 -9.13 4.72
C MET A 156 7.14 -9.70 5.46
N MET A 157 8.32 -9.48 4.93
CA MET A 157 9.58 -9.91 5.54
C MET A 157 10.12 -8.90 6.54
N LYS A 158 9.92 -7.61 6.27
CA LYS A 158 10.25 -6.51 7.19
C LYS A 158 9.16 -5.46 7.25
N ALA A 159 9.05 -4.76 8.37
CA ALA A 159 8.13 -3.64 8.54
C ALA A 159 8.72 -2.48 9.37
N ILE A 160 8.57 -1.25 8.88
CA ILE A 160 8.92 -0.03 9.64
C ILE A 160 8.24 0.02 11.02
N PRO A 161 6.92 -0.27 11.16
CA PRO A 161 6.26 -0.25 12.47
C PRO A 161 6.83 -1.27 13.47
N ARG A 162 7.50 -2.33 12.99
CA ARG A 162 8.17 -3.34 13.81
C ARG A 162 9.63 -2.99 14.14
N GLY A 163 10.11 -1.82 13.71
CA GLY A 163 11.45 -1.31 14.03
C GLY A 163 12.54 -1.68 13.02
N GLU A 164 12.20 -2.20 11.84
CA GLU A 164 13.17 -2.76 10.89
C GLU A 164 13.72 -1.75 9.86
N GLY A 165 13.37 -0.47 9.99
CA GLY A 165 13.89 0.62 9.15
C GLY A 165 13.33 0.70 7.73
N GLU A 166 12.76 -0.39 7.22
CA GLU A 166 12.06 -0.44 5.92
C GLU A 166 10.89 -1.43 5.96
N TYR A 167 9.96 -1.29 5.02
CA TYR A 167 9.14 -2.42 4.61
C TYR A 167 9.89 -3.16 3.51
N LEU A 168 9.88 -4.49 3.61
CA LEU A 168 10.37 -5.37 2.57
C LEU A 168 9.33 -6.49 2.42
N LEU A 169 8.71 -6.56 1.26
CA LEU A 169 7.75 -7.61 0.93
C LEU A 169 8.24 -8.41 -0.27
N ARG A 170 8.02 -9.72 -0.21
CA ARG A 170 8.29 -10.63 -1.31
C ARG A 170 6.99 -10.94 -2.02
N LEU A 171 6.85 -10.47 -3.26
CA LEU A 171 5.78 -10.85 -4.18
C LEU A 171 6.29 -12.00 -5.04
N TYR A 172 5.55 -13.11 -5.11
CA TYR A 172 5.97 -14.27 -5.88
C TYR A 172 4.79 -15.08 -6.40
N LYS A 173 5.03 -15.89 -7.44
CA LYS A 173 4.10 -16.92 -7.90
C LYS A 173 4.30 -18.20 -7.09
N GLU A 174 3.23 -18.71 -6.48
CA GLU A 174 3.25 -20.01 -5.82
C GLU A 174 3.00 -21.12 -6.86
N ASN A 175 3.84 -22.15 -6.82
CA ASN A 175 3.78 -23.31 -7.73
C ASN A 175 2.72 -24.32 -7.31
#